data_AF-A0A2S0LZW9-F1
#
_entry.id   AF-A0A2S0LZW9-F1
#
_cell.length_a   1.000
_cell.length_b   1.000
_cell.length_c   1.000
_cell.angle_alpha   90.00
_cell.angle_beta   90.00
_cell.angle_gamma   90.00
#
_symmetry.space_group_name_H-M   'P 1'
#
loop_
_entity.id
_entity.type
_entity.pdbx_description
1 polymer ?
#
loop_
_entity_poly.entity_id
_entity_poly.type
_entity_poly.pdbx_seq_one_letter_code
_entity_poly.pdbx_strand_id
1 'polypeptide(L)'
;MVLAPAALVPAAAAVPPGSVEGAAGSVGSAAVPIEGALGSVGPHGGSAAALDAGSGLVSAPGSVGTPGSVGAPIAPCPGPAPRVSTFGDAPVPVVGWTENLALDADGRLWVSKTFLNRVDAYDPDGRVVASVAVRAPGGIALGPDGRMHVAAGTGYLADRSDVVTFDPAAERPEARIEARLDARMNGLAVDADGNRYLTSLETDRLTRVTAAGEVDDEWSRRAQVGVSNGIAIEGDTAYVTQSTTRTVVLEVPLDRPEATTTRELTTPPEIARGLDDLAVTPQALYVTSWTTGEVFRVDRGTGDACVLVSGIPRATAVVVADGFGEFTERNLLVTSLHGPIRHVRLAGG
;
A
#
# COMPACT_ATOMS: atom_id res chain seq x y z
N MET A 1 5.34 -43.32 -63.19
CA MET A 1 6.14 -42.80 -64.32
C MET A 1 5.20 -42.15 -65.33
N VAL A 2 4.93 -40.85 -65.17
CA VAL A 2 4.46 -39.87 -66.19
C VAL A 2 4.95 -38.49 -65.70
N LEU A 3 5.48 -37.66 -66.60
CA LEU A 3 6.25 -36.42 -66.38
C LEU A 3 5.39 -35.13 -66.24
N ALA A 4 5.81 -34.28 -65.28
CA ALA A 4 5.88 -32.79 -65.09
C ALA A 4 5.01 -31.79 -65.93
N PRO A 5 4.72 -30.56 -65.44
CA PRO A 5 5.74 -29.48 -65.34
C PRO A 5 5.66 -28.53 -64.11
N ALA A 6 6.68 -27.68 -64.00
CA ALA A 6 6.99 -26.71 -62.94
C ALA A 6 6.42 -25.29 -63.18
N ALA A 7 6.27 -24.49 -62.11
CA ALA A 7 6.26 -23.01 -62.10
C ALA A 7 6.38 -22.52 -60.63
N LEU A 8 7.49 -21.91 -60.21
CA LEU A 8 7.86 -20.48 -60.23
C LEU A 8 7.59 -19.76 -58.89
N VAL A 9 8.69 -19.40 -58.23
CA VAL A 9 8.80 -18.54 -57.04
C VAL A 9 9.00 -17.09 -57.52
N PRO A 10 8.43 -16.06 -56.86
CA PRO A 10 8.97 -14.70 -56.96
C PRO A 10 9.71 -14.29 -55.68
N ALA A 11 10.88 -13.69 -55.89
CA ALA A 11 11.70 -13.05 -54.86
C ALA A 11 11.44 -11.54 -54.80
N ALA A 12 11.39 -11.05 -53.55
CA ALA A 12 11.75 -9.74 -52.99
C ALA A 12 11.57 -8.41 -53.76
N ALA A 13 11.01 -7.42 -53.05
CA ALA A 13 11.39 -6.01 -53.20
C ALA A 13 11.33 -5.29 -51.84
N ALA A 14 12.47 -4.73 -51.41
CA ALA A 14 12.62 -3.80 -50.30
C ALA A 14 12.61 -2.36 -50.84
N VAL A 15 12.01 -1.40 -50.13
CA VAL A 15 12.08 0.05 -50.43
C VAL A 15 12.09 0.87 -49.11
N PRO A 16 12.83 2.00 -49.02
CA PRO A 16 13.43 2.57 -47.78
C PRO A 16 12.62 3.77 -47.21
N PRO A 17 13.08 4.48 -46.14
CA PRO A 17 12.28 5.50 -45.47
C PRO A 17 12.48 6.91 -46.08
N GLY A 18 11.41 7.73 -46.04
CA GLY A 18 11.46 9.13 -46.45
C GLY A 18 10.12 9.84 -46.30
N SER A 19 10.12 10.86 -45.44
CA SER A 19 9.10 11.87 -45.13
C SER A 19 8.67 12.76 -46.31
N VAL A 20 7.38 13.16 -46.39
CA VAL A 20 6.93 14.56 -46.67
C VAL A 20 5.48 14.76 -46.18
N GLU A 21 5.24 15.92 -45.56
CA GLU A 21 3.96 16.52 -45.17
C GLU A 21 3.03 16.89 -46.34
N GLY A 22 1.72 17.01 -46.06
CA GLY A 22 0.99 18.24 -46.41
C GLY A 22 -0.19 18.17 -47.41
N ALA A 23 -1.38 18.36 -46.82
CA ALA A 23 -2.53 19.14 -47.33
C ALA A 23 -3.68 18.47 -48.11
N ALA A 24 -4.75 18.24 -47.35
CA ALA A 24 -6.11 18.80 -47.49
C ALA A 24 -7.02 18.42 -48.69
N GLY A 25 -8.13 17.78 -48.33
CA GLY A 25 -9.39 17.72 -49.09
C GLY A 25 -10.49 17.12 -48.22
N SER A 26 -11.33 17.99 -47.62
CA SER A 26 -12.51 17.73 -46.78
C SER A 26 -13.70 17.15 -47.61
N VAL A 27 -14.89 16.76 -47.12
CA VAL A 27 -15.68 16.94 -45.90
C VAL A 27 -16.70 15.77 -45.87
N GLY A 28 -17.14 15.36 -44.67
CA GLY A 28 -18.32 14.50 -44.50
C GLY A 28 -18.74 14.33 -43.05
N SER A 29 -18.76 15.41 -42.26
CA SER A 29 -19.32 15.45 -40.90
C SER A 29 -20.84 15.48 -40.94
N ALA A 30 -21.49 14.56 -40.24
CA ALA A 30 -22.82 14.76 -39.68
C ALA A 30 -22.65 14.96 -38.17
N ALA A 31 -22.65 16.23 -37.75
CA ALA A 31 -22.85 16.64 -36.37
C ALA A 31 -24.34 16.96 -36.17
N VAL A 32 -24.93 16.36 -35.14
CA VAL A 32 -26.17 16.86 -34.51
C VAL A 32 -25.75 17.40 -33.13
N PRO A 33 -26.21 18.58 -32.72
CA PRO A 33 -25.66 19.29 -31.58
C PRO A 33 -26.17 18.69 -30.26
N ILE A 34 -25.26 18.55 -29.29
CA ILE A 34 -25.61 18.35 -27.89
C ILE A 34 -25.18 19.62 -27.14
N GLU A 35 -25.98 20.66 -27.25
CA GLU A 35 -25.99 21.71 -26.22
C GLU A 35 -26.68 21.13 -24.98
N GLY A 36 -25.98 21.11 -23.85
CA GLY A 36 -26.55 20.75 -22.55
C GLY A 36 -26.02 19.46 -21.93
N ALA A 37 -24.71 19.30 -21.76
CA ALA A 37 -24.12 18.41 -20.74
C ALA A 37 -22.64 18.75 -20.46
N LEU A 38 -22.32 20.03 -20.26
CA LEU A 38 -21.09 20.43 -19.56
C LEU A 38 -21.42 20.55 -18.07
N GLY A 39 -21.62 19.41 -17.42
CA GLY A 39 -21.63 19.28 -15.97
C GLY A 39 -20.25 18.81 -15.50
N SER A 40 -19.50 19.73 -14.90
CA SER A 40 -18.27 19.55 -14.11
C SER A 40 -17.80 18.10 -13.87
N VAL A 41 -16.76 17.67 -14.58
CA VAL A 41 -15.90 16.56 -14.14
C VAL A 41 -15.00 17.13 -13.02
N GLY A 42 -15.31 16.80 -11.78
CA GLY A 42 -14.56 17.25 -10.59
C GLY A 42 -13.23 16.48 -10.40
N PRO A 43 -12.25 17.06 -9.67
CA PRO A 43 -10.91 16.48 -9.53
C PRO A 43 -10.90 15.27 -8.57
N HIS A 44 -10.07 14.28 -8.88
CA HIS A 44 -9.83 13.01 -8.16
C HIS A 44 -9.15 13.17 -6.77
N GLY A 45 -9.64 14.08 -5.91
CA GLY A 45 -9.01 14.47 -4.63
C GLY A 45 -9.53 13.79 -3.35
N GLY A 46 -10.46 12.83 -3.42
CA GLY A 46 -11.24 12.36 -2.27
C GLY A 46 -10.52 11.44 -1.27
N SER A 47 -9.63 10.55 -1.72
CA SER A 47 -8.94 9.60 -0.82
C SER A 47 -7.81 10.25 -0.02
N ALA A 48 -7.10 11.19 -0.65
CA ALA A 48 -6.23 12.11 0.08
C ALA A 48 -7.06 12.85 1.12
N ALA A 49 -8.24 13.36 0.76
CA ALA A 49 -9.11 14.08 1.68
C ALA A 49 -9.59 13.28 2.89
N ALA A 50 -9.67 11.94 2.89
CA ALA A 50 -10.08 11.17 4.09
C ALA A 50 -8.91 10.97 5.09
N LEU A 51 -7.73 10.61 4.59
CA LEU A 51 -6.49 10.59 5.39
C LEU A 51 -6.02 12.01 5.78
N ASP A 52 -6.35 13.01 4.95
CA ASP A 52 -6.17 14.44 5.23
C ASP A 52 -7.26 14.99 6.18
N ALA A 53 -8.51 14.49 6.12
CA ALA A 53 -9.62 14.92 6.99
C ALA A 53 -9.52 14.32 8.39
N GLY A 54 -8.87 13.16 8.56
CA GLY A 54 -8.44 12.66 9.87
C GLY A 54 -7.46 13.60 10.60
N SER A 55 -6.89 14.57 9.88
CA SER A 55 -5.96 15.59 10.39
C SER A 55 -6.59 16.98 10.57
N GLY A 56 -7.93 17.07 10.63
CA GLY A 56 -8.71 18.32 10.56
C GLY A 56 -8.21 19.49 11.41
N LEU A 57 -7.33 20.32 10.86
CA LEU A 57 -7.26 21.74 11.20
C LEU A 57 -8.47 22.41 10.54
N VAL A 58 -9.53 22.62 11.32
CA VAL A 58 -10.63 23.50 10.92
C VAL A 58 -10.07 24.92 10.81
N SER A 59 -9.70 25.33 9.61
CA SER A 59 -9.45 26.74 9.31
C SER A 59 -10.80 27.42 9.09
N ALA A 60 -11.34 28.05 10.12
CA ALA A 60 -12.43 29.00 9.97
C ALA A 60 -11.90 30.21 9.16
N PRO A 61 -12.57 30.65 8.07
CA PRO A 61 -12.13 31.81 7.33
C PRO A 61 -12.41 33.06 8.17
N GLY A 62 -11.35 33.77 8.59
CA GLY A 62 -11.51 35.12 9.17
C GLY A 62 -10.66 35.49 10.39
N SER A 63 -9.67 34.71 10.80
CA SER A 63 -8.70 35.20 11.81
C SER A 63 -7.28 35.15 11.27
N VAL A 64 -6.65 36.32 11.19
CA VAL A 64 -5.19 36.44 11.05
C VAL A 64 -4.61 36.01 12.40
N GLY A 65 -4.47 34.70 12.57
CA GLY A 65 -3.76 34.10 13.70
C GLY A 65 -2.26 34.17 13.45
N THR A 66 -1.51 34.56 14.48
CA THR A 66 -0.06 34.41 14.55
C THR A 66 0.39 33.01 14.11
N PRO A 67 1.57 32.84 13.49
CA PRO A 67 2.07 31.53 13.09
C PRO A 67 2.10 30.61 14.32
N GLY A 68 1.10 29.73 14.39
CA GLY A 68 0.86 28.85 15.53
C GLY A 68 1.97 27.81 15.60
N SER A 69 2.55 27.69 16.79
CA SER A 69 3.65 26.80 17.13
C SER A 69 3.47 25.38 16.60
N VAL A 70 4.40 24.98 15.74
CA VAL A 70 4.66 23.59 15.36
C VAL A 70 4.82 22.78 16.65
N GLY A 71 4.03 21.71 16.83
CA GLY A 71 4.13 20.84 18.00
C GLY A 71 5.52 20.25 18.16
N ALA A 72 5.81 19.68 19.34
CA ALA A 72 7.13 19.16 19.65
C ALA A 72 7.56 18.13 18.58
N PRO A 73 8.65 18.38 17.84
CA PRO A 73 9.08 17.48 16.78
C PRO A 73 9.55 16.16 17.39
N ILE A 74 9.14 15.03 16.80
CA ILE A 74 9.84 13.76 17.02
C ILE A 74 11.26 13.96 16.47
N ALA A 75 12.27 13.75 17.32
CA ALA A 75 13.65 13.99 16.91
C ALA A 75 14.09 13.00 15.82
N PRO A 76 15.03 13.37 14.94
CA PRO A 76 15.68 12.42 14.04
C PRO A 76 16.33 11.28 14.83
N CYS A 77 16.34 10.08 14.25
CA CYS A 77 17.02 8.96 14.87
C CYS A 77 18.52 9.26 15.08
N PRO A 78 19.10 8.86 16.22
CA PRO A 78 20.52 9.07 16.48
C PRO A 78 21.37 8.29 15.48
N GLY A 79 22.53 8.86 15.14
CA GLY A 79 23.49 8.24 14.24
C GLY A 79 23.39 8.75 12.79
N PRO A 80 24.11 8.10 11.86
CA PRO A 80 24.13 8.49 10.45
C PRO A 80 22.77 8.31 9.79
N ALA A 81 22.35 9.32 9.01
CA ALA A 81 21.11 9.26 8.24
C ALA A 81 21.12 8.09 7.23
N PRO A 82 19.99 7.40 7.03
CA PRO A 82 19.85 6.38 5.99
C PRO A 82 20.10 6.94 4.58
N ARG A 83 20.51 6.09 3.65
CA ARG A 83 20.53 6.45 2.22
C ARG A 83 19.19 6.10 1.60
N VAL A 84 18.60 7.06 0.88
CA VAL A 84 17.31 6.90 0.20
C VAL A 84 17.53 6.88 -1.30
N SER A 85 16.94 5.90 -1.97
CA SER A 85 16.92 5.78 -3.42
C SER A 85 15.55 5.28 -3.91
N THR A 86 15.35 5.21 -5.22
CA THR A 86 14.13 4.62 -5.80
C THR A 86 14.40 3.16 -6.12
N PHE A 87 13.50 2.28 -5.72
CA PHE A 87 13.52 0.87 -6.07
C PHE A 87 12.72 0.64 -7.35
N GLY A 88 13.35 -0.04 -8.32
CA GLY A 88 12.78 -0.35 -9.63
C GLY A 88 12.54 0.85 -10.53
N ASP A 89 12.10 0.56 -11.75
CA ASP A 89 11.75 1.58 -12.73
C ASP A 89 10.31 2.04 -12.51
N ALA A 90 10.13 3.32 -12.20
CA ALA A 90 8.84 3.99 -12.21
C ALA A 90 8.74 4.88 -13.46
N PRO A 91 8.38 4.35 -14.64
CA PRO A 91 8.27 5.17 -15.84
C PRO A 91 7.21 6.26 -15.63
N VAL A 92 7.53 7.47 -16.09
CA VAL A 92 6.63 8.62 -16.02
C VAL A 92 5.65 8.57 -17.21
N PRO A 93 4.35 8.83 -17.02
CA PRO A 93 3.70 9.19 -15.76
C PRO A 93 3.58 7.97 -14.84
N VAL A 94 3.97 8.14 -13.57
CA VAL A 94 3.80 7.08 -12.58
C VAL A 94 2.31 6.96 -12.29
N VAL A 95 1.65 6.03 -12.97
CA VAL A 95 0.25 5.70 -12.76
C VAL A 95 0.23 4.47 -11.87
N GLY A 96 -0.06 4.65 -10.58
CA GLY A 96 -0.32 3.52 -9.70
C GLY A 96 -0.10 3.87 -8.23
N TRP A 97 -1.18 3.95 -7.48
CA TRP A 97 -1.12 3.87 -6.01
C TRP A 97 -0.51 2.52 -5.64
N THR A 98 0.71 2.53 -5.11
CA THR A 98 1.28 1.37 -4.39
C THR A 98 0.85 1.47 -2.95
N GLU A 99 -0.04 0.58 -2.52
CA GLU A 99 -0.66 0.69 -1.20
C GLU A 99 0.18 -0.10 -0.20
N ASN A 100 0.16 -1.43 -0.31
CA ASN A 100 0.93 -2.32 0.55
C ASN A 100 2.06 -3.07 -0.16
N LEU A 101 2.91 -3.72 0.64
CA LEU A 101 3.95 -4.64 0.18
C LEU A 101 4.22 -5.75 1.20
N ALA A 102 4.58 -6.95 0.72
CA ALA A 102 5.03 -8.06 1.55
C ALA A 102 6.02 -8.94 0.79
N LEU A 103 6.85 -9.69 1.52
CA LEU A 103 7.68 -10.74 0.95
C LEU A 103 6.93 -12.08 0.99
N ASP A 104 7.09 -12.90 -0.05
CA ASP A 104 6.71 -14.31 0.00
C ASP A 104 7.80 -15.20 0.64
N ALA A 105 7.54 -16.50 0.74
CA ALA A 105 8.48 -17.46 1.35
C ALA A 105 9.81 -17.60 0.59
N ASP A 106 9.85 -17.25 -0.70
CA ASP A 106 11.07 -17.25 -1.51
C ASP A 106 11.80 -15.88 -1.46
N GLY A 107 11.29 -14.94 -0.66
CA GLY A 107 11.82 -13.59 -0.54
C GLY A 107 11.41 -12.65 -1.67
N ARG A 108 10.50 -13.03 -2.57
CA ARG A 108 10.03 -12.15 -3.66
C ARG A 108 9.09 -11.09 -3.11
N LEU A 109 9.25 -9.85 -3.58
CA LEU A 109 8.44 -8.73 -3.16
C LEU A 109 7.11 -8.67 -3.93
N TRP A 110 5.99 -8.70 -3.24
CA TRP A 110 4.65 -8.48 -3.79
C TRP A 110 4.12 -7.12 -3.38
N VAL A 111 3.55 -6.37 -4.34
CA VAL A 111 3.12 -4.98 -4.13
C VAL A 111 1.70 -4.79 -4.64
N SER A 112 0.82 -4.30 -3.77
CA SER A 112 -0.57 -3.98 -4.09
C SER A 112 -0.65 -2.70 -4.92
N LYS A 113 -1.15 -2.81 -6.17
CA LYS A 113 -1.37 -1.67 -7.08
C LYS A 113 -2.87 -1.32 -7.12
N THR A 114 -3.34 -0.56 -6.16
CA THR A 114 -4.78 -0.31 -5.92
C THR A 114 -5.52 0.17 -7.17
N PHE A 115 -5.04 1.23 -7.83
CA PHE A 115 -5.69 1.76 -9.03
C PHE A 115 -5.50 0.91 -10.29
N LEU A 116 -4.56 -0.02 -10.27
CA LEU A 116 -4.31 -0.91 -11.40
C LEU A 116 -5.03 -2.26 -11.25
N ASN A 117 -5.77 -2.47 -10.15
CA ASN A 117 -6.50 -3.70 -9.86
C ASN A 117 -5.63 -4.97 -10.01
N ARG A 118 -4.42 -4.92 -9.46
CA ARG A 118 -3.52 -6.07 -9.44
C ARG A 118 -2.49 -6.00 -8.32
N VAL A 119 -1.91 -7.14 -8.00
CA VAL A 119 -0.71 -7.26 -7.18
C VAL A 119 0.44 -7.65 -8.11
N ASP A 120 1.52 -6.88 -8.10
CA ASP A 120 2.71 -7.12 -8.93
C ASP A 120 3.83 -7.71 -8.06
N ALA A 121 4.49 -8.76 -8.56
CA ALA A 121 5.67 -9.34 -7.94
C ALA A 121 6.93 -8.75 -8.59
N TYR A 122 7.91 -8.35 -7.78
CA TYR A 122 9.16 -7.74 -8.20
C TYR A 122 10.34 -8.67 -7.91
N ASP A 123 11.31 -8.72 -8.82
CA ASP A 123 12.65 -9.25 -8.54
C ASP A 123 13.54 -8.18 -7.86
N PRO A 124 14.69 -8.55 -7.27
CA PRO A 124 15.59 -7.61 -6.60
C PRO A 124 16.17 -6.51 -7.50
N ASP A 125 16.13 -6.69 -8.83
CA ASP A 125 16.52 -5.66 -9.79
C ASP A 125 15.38 -4.66 -10.06
N GLY A 126 14.20 -4.88 -9.49
CA GLY A 126 13.03 -4.04 -9.62
C GLY A 126 12.20 -4.28 -10.88
N ARG A 127 12.35 -5.44 -11.52
CA ARG A 127 11.49 -5.86 -12.64
C ARG A 127 10.26 -6.58 -12.13
N VAL A 128 9.12 -6.31 -12.78
CA VAL A 128 7.89 -7.09 -12.53
C VAL A 128 8.04 -8.47 -13.17
N VAL A 129 7.96 -9.52 -12.37
CA VAL A 129 8.12 -10.93 -12.80
C VAL A 129 6.84 -11.74 -12.76
N ALA A 130 5.81 -11.26 -12.05
CA ALA A 130 4.46 -11.83 -12.06
C ALA A 130 3.42 -10.74 -11.74
N SER A 131 2.17 -10.96 -12.13
CA SER A 131 1.04 -10.09 -11.78
C SER A 131 -0.21 -10.93 -11.53
N VAL A 132 -0.94 -10.62 -10.46
CA VAL A 132 -2.21 -11.27 -10.10
C VAL A 132 -3.33 -10.24 -10.15
N ALA A 133 -4.40 -10.53 -10.87
CA ALA A 133 -5.59 -9.66 -10.88
C ALA A 133 -6.28 -9.70 -9.52
N VAL A 134 -6.38 -8.54 -8.87
CA VAL A 134 -7.06 -8.36 -7.58
C VAL A 134 -7.79 -7.01 -7.63
N ARG A 135 -9.08 -6.98 -7.33
CA ARG A 135 -9.85 -5.72 -7.34
C ARG A 135 -9.33 -4.81 -6.23
N ALA A 136 -8.90 -3.60 -6.59
CA ALA A 136 -8.42 -2.55 -5.69
C ALA A 136 -7.73 -3.11 -4.43
N PRO A 137 -6.54 -3.74 -4.57
CA PRO A 137 -5.88 -4.39 -3.44
C PRO A 137 -5.37 -3.36 -2.43
N GLY A 138 -5.53 -3.69 -1.15
CA GLY A 138 -4.94 -3.01 0.00
C GLY A 138 -3.85 -3.87 0.65
N GLY A 139 -3.96 -4.08 1.96
CA GLY A 139 -3.06 -4.90 2.77
C GLY A 139 -2.77 -6.27 2.17
N ILE A 140 -1.50 -6.69 2.24
CA ILE A 140 -1.02 -7.98 1.75
C ILE A 140 -0.11 -8.63 2.78
N ALA A 141 -0.26 -9.93 3.01
CA ALA A 141 0.56 -10.68 3.95
C ALA A 141 0.78 -12.13 3.49
N LEU A 142 1.93 -12.69 3.81
CA LEU A 142 2.20 -14.13 3.67
C LEU A 142 1.57 -14.86 4.87
N GLY A 143 0.82 -15.92 4.59
CA GLY A 143 0.26 -16.80 5.61
C GLY A 143 1.16 -18.01 5.92
N PRO A 144 0.92 -18.70 7.05
CA PRO A 144 1.64 -19.93 7.40
C PRO A 144 1.35 -21.10 6.45
N ASP A 145 0.32 -20.97 5.62
CA ASP A 145 -0.02 -21.89 4.52
C ASP A 145 0.86 -21.70 3.27
N GLY A 146 1.81 -20.76 3.30
CA GLY A 146 2.69 -20.42 2.18
C GLY A 146 2.00 -19.60 1.08
N ARG A 147 0.78 -19.10 1.34
CA ARG A 147 0.01 -18.32 0.36
C ARG A 147 0.04 -16.84 0.70
N MET A 148 -0.12 -16.01 -0.33
CA MET A 148 -0.33 -14.57 -0.13
C MET A 148 -1.81 -14.30 0.08
N HIS A 149 -2.13 -13.49 1.08
CA HIS A 149 -3.47 -13.05 1.44
C HIS A 149 -3.58 -11.55 1.19
N VAL A 150 -4.68 -11.09 0.61
CA VAL A 150 -4.87 -9.69 0.21
C VAL A 150 -6.26 -9.21 0.60
N ALA A 151 -6.34 -8.02 1.18
CA ALA A 151 -7.59 -7.28 1.32
C ALA A 151 -7.97 -6.70 -0.05
N ALA A 152 -8.93 -7.33 -0.74
CA ALA A 152 -9.44 -6.86 -2.02
C ALA A 152 -10.60 -5.88 -1.80
N GLY A 153 -10.67 -4.81 -2.59
CA GLY A 153 -11.73 -3.82 -2.49
C GLY A 153 -11.46 -2.65 -1.56
N THR A 154 -10.21 -2.23 -1.36
CA THR A 154 -9.88 -1.06 -0.53
C THR A 154 -10.19 0.29 -1.20
N GLY A 155 -10.53 0.29 -2.50
CA GLY A 155 -10.76 1.52 -3.27
C GLY A 155 -11.97 2.33 -2.76
N TYR A 156 -11.90 3.65 -2.88
CA TYR A 156 -12.92 4.59 -2.35
C TYR A 156 -14.36 4.33 -2.83
N LEU A 157 -14.53 3.81 -4.05
CA LEU A 157 -15.84 3.49 -4.61
C LEU A 157 -16.36 2.11 -4.18
N ALA A 158 -15.58 1.36 -3.40
CA ALA A 158 -16.01 0.09 -2.84
C ALA A 158 -16.84 0.32 -1.58
N ASP A 159 -17.95 -0.41 -1.51
CA ASP A 159 -18.81 -0.56 -0.35
C ASP A 159 -18.43 -1.77 0.52
N ARG A 160 -17.61 -2.67 -0.04
CA ARG A 160 -17.21 -3.93 0.60
C ARG A 160 -15.82 -4.42 0.18
N SER A 161 -15.25 -5.23 1.07
CA SER A 161 -14.00 -5.94 0.82
C SER A 161 -14.17 -7.45 0.77
N ASP A 162 -13.21 -8.12 0.15
CA ASP A 162 -13.03 -9.57 0.21
C ASP A 162 -11.63 -9.86 0.78
N VAL A 163 -11.45 -10.97 1.46
CA VAL A 163 -10.12 -11.56 1.64
C VAL A 163 -9.90 -12.51 0.47
N VAL A 164 -8.84 -12.28 -0.30
CA VAL A 164 -8.43 -13.18 -1.39
C VAL A 164 -7.07 -13.80 -1.11
N THR A 165 -6.86 -15.01 -1.60
CA THR A 165 -5.58 -15.72 -1.52
C THR A 165 -5.06 -16.15 -2.88
N PHE A 166 -3.73 -16.21 -3.06
CA PHE A 166 -3.09 -16.83 -4.22
C PHE A 166 -1.80 -17.56 -3.82
N ASP A 167 -1.40 -18.52 -4.66
CA ASP A 167 -0.13 -19.24 -4.50
C ASP A 167 0.99 -18.42 -5.15
N PRO A 168 1.94 -17.86 -4.40
CA PRO A 168 3.01 -17.06 -4.98
C PRO A 168 4.01 -17.89 -5.81
N ALA A 169 4.08 -19.20 -5.63
CA ALA A 169 4.99 -20.09 -6.34
C ALA A 169 4.40 -20.65 -7.65
N ALA A 170 3.11 -20.41 -7.91
CA ALA A 170 2.47 -20.85 -9.15
C ALA A 170 3.05 -20.09 -10.36
N GLU A 171 3.27 -20.80 -11.48
CA GLU A 171 3.71 -20.17 -12.74
C GLU A 171 2.71 -19.09 -13.22
N ARG A 172 1.42 -19.30 -12.94
CA ARG A 172 0.32 -18.36 -13.23
C ARG A 172 -0.54 -18.21 -11.98
N PRO A 173 -0.19 -17.29 -11.08
CA PRO A 173 -0.90 -17.12 -9.82
C PRO A 173 -2.28 -16.50 -10.07
N GLU A 174 -3.30 -17.08 -9.44
CA GLU A 174 -4.69 -16.64 -9.54
C GLU A 174 -5.28 -16.44 -8.14
N ALA A 175 -5.91 -15.28 -7.94
CA ALA A 175 -6.58 -14.94 -6.68
C ALA A 175 -7.92 -15.68 -6.54
N ARG A 176 -8.18 -16.19 -5.34
CA ARG A 176 -9.44 -16.84 -4.95
C ARG A 176 -10.01 -16.16 -3.72
N ILE A 177 -11.31 -15.91 -3.71
CA ILE A 177 -12.00 -15.35 -2.54
C ILE A 177 -12.05 -16.43 -1.46
N GLU A 178 -11.58 -16.09 -0.26
CA GLU A 178 -11.68 -16.91 0.94
C GLU A 178 -12.82 -16.44 1.85
N ALA A 179 -12.97 -15.12 2.01
CA ALA A 179 -14.02 -14.52 2.82
C ALA A 179 -14.57 -13.25 2.16
N ARG A 180 -15.85 -12.97 2.41
CA ARG A 180 -16.51 -11.71 2.03
C ARG A 180 -16.80 -10.90 3.27
N LEU A 181 -16.53 -9.60 3.22
CA LEU A 181 -16.67 -8.69 4.35
C LEU A 181 -17.63 -7.57 3.99
N ASP A 182 -18.54 -7.24 4.90
CA ASP A 182 -19.61 -6.25 4.64
C ASP A 182 -19.17 -4.80 4.80
N ALA A 183 -17.90 -4.56 5.11
CA ALA A 183 -17.31 -3.23 5.22
C ALA A 183 -16.01 -3.14 4.41
N ARG A 184 -15.63 -1.91 4.07
CA ARG A 184 -14.34 -1.66 3.43
C ARG A 184 -13.22 -1.83 4.43
N MET A 185 -12.31 -2.75 4.13
CA MET A 185 -11.09 -3.02 4.89
C MET A 185 -9.88 -2.50 4.15
N ASN A 186 -8.80 -2.19 4.88
CA ASN A 186 -7.52 -1.84 4.29
C ASN A 186 -6.37 -2.76 4.70
N GLY A 187 -5.78 -2.54 5.88
CA GLY A 187 -4.66 -3.33 6.38
C GLY A 187 -5.05 -4.79 6.63
N LEU A 188 -4.08 -5.67 6.47
CA LEU A 188 -4.24 -7.11 6.62
C LEU A 188 -2.95 -7.71 7.19
N ALA A 189 -3.08 -8.44 8.29
CA ALA A 189 -2.03 -9.30 8.83
C ALA A 189 -2.56 -10.72 9.05
N VAL A 190 -1.66 -11.70 9.03
CA VAL A 190 -1.98 -13.12 9.25
C VAL A 190 -1.19 -13.61 10.47
N ASP A 191 -1.85 -14.29 11.41
CA ASP A 191 -1.18 -14.91 12.55
C ASP A 191 -0.61 -16.31 12.21
N ALA A 192 0.09 -16.92 13.18
CA ALA A 192 0.68 -18.25 13.03
C ALA A 192 -0.36 -19.38 12.87
N ASP A 193 -1.59 -19.16 13.31
CA ASP A 193 -2.71 -20.11 13.17
C ASP A 193 -3.44 -19.94 11.82
N GLY A 194 -3.06 -18.93 11.02
CA GLY A 194 -3.67 -18.60 9.73
C GLY A 194 -4.93 -17.73 9.84
N ASN A 195 -5.23 -17.16 11.00
CA ASN A 195 -6.30 -16.17 11.08
C ASN A 195 -5.84 -14.85 10.46
N ARG A 196 -6.76 -14.17 9.79
CA ARG A 196 -6.54 -12.88 9.13
C ARG A 196 -7.16 -11.78 10.01
N TYR A 197 -6.43 -10.70 10.20
CA TYR A 197 -6.85 -9.55 10.97
C TYR A 197 -6.84 -8.32 10.08
N LEU A 198 -7.99 -7.65 10.00
CA LEU A 198 -8.20 -6.52 9.12
C LEU A 198 -8.55 -5.27 9.89
N THR A 199 -8.02 -4.15 9.42
CA THR A 199 -8.31 -2.79 9.90
C THR A 199 -9.24 -2.09 8.93
N SER A 200 -9.88 -1.02 9.40
CA SER A 200 -10.75 -0.20 8.58
C SER A 200 -10.72 1.26 9.02
N LEU A 201 -10.73 2.14 8.01
CA LEU A 201 -10.95 3.57 8.20
C LEU A 201 -12.44 3.91 8.47
N GLU A 202 -13.34 2.94 8.35
CA GLU A 202 -14.80 3.13 8.44
C GLU A 202 -15.42 2.43 9.65
N THR A 203 -14.66 1.57 10.34
CA THR A 203 -15.11 0.87 11.55
C THR A 203 -14.15 1.11 12.70
N ASP A 204 -14.64 1.00 13.92
CA ASP A 204 -13.89 1.25 15.16
C ASP A 204 -13.28 -0.01 15.78
N ARG A 205 -13.19 -1.11 15.01
CA ARG A 205 -12.72 -2.41 15.47
C ARG A 205 -11.83 -3.12 14.46
N LEU A 206 -11.08 -4.10 14.94
CA LEU A 206 -10.47 -5.11 14.07
C LEU A 206 -11.49 -6.14 13.63
N THR A 207 -11.43 -6.53 12.36
CA THR A 207 -12.18 -7.67 11.82
C THR A 207 -11.29 -8.91 11.79
N ARG A 208 -11.68 -9.99 12.48
CA ARG A 208 -10.99 -11.28 12.41
C ARG A 208 -11.73 -12.20 11.45
N VAL A 209 -10.98 -12.81 10.55
CA VAL A 209 -11.40 -13.93 9.73
C VAL A 209 -10.60 -15.15 10.16
N THR A 210 -11.26 -16.24 10.50
CA THR A 210 -10.61 -17.46 10.95
C THR A 210 -9.79 -18.09 9.82
N ALA A 211 -8.89 -19.02 10.16
CA ALA A 211 -8.14 -19.80 9.17
C ALA A 211 -9.04 -20.48 8.13
N ALA A 212 -10.28 -20.83 8.50
CA ALA A 212 -11.28 -21.44 7.63
C ALA A 212 -12.04 -20.45 6.72
N GLY A 213 -11.77 -19.15 6.82
CA GLY A 213 -12.45 -18.12 6.02
C GLY A 213 -13.77 -17.62 6.63
N GLU A 214 -14.03 -17.89 7.91
CA GLU A 214 -15.25 -17.45 8.59
C GLU A 214 -15.00 -16.13 9.36
N VAL A 215 -15.95 -15.19 9.33
CA VAL A 215 -15.84 -13.95 10.11
C VAL A 215 -16.15 -14.25 11.59
N ASP A 216 -15.22 -13.91 12.48
CA ASP A 216 -15.34 -14.09 13.93
C ASP A 216 -15.87 -12.80 14.59
N ASP A 217 -17.19 -12.63 14.52
CA ASP A 217 -17.87 -11.45 15.07
C ASP A 217 -17.73 -11.31 16.59
N GLU A 218 -17.59 -12.43 17.31
CA GLU A 218 -17.44 -12.40 18.77
C GLU A 218 -16.08 -11.85 19.19
N TRP A 219 -15.01 -12.30 18.54
CA TRP A 219 -13.69 -11.73 18.74
C TRP A 219 -13.66 -10.26 18.30
N SER A 220 -14.20 -9.95 17.12
CA SER A 220 -14.17 -8.59 16.58
C SER A 220 -14.90 -7.56 17.44
N ARG A 221 -16.00 -7.92 18.09
CA ARG A 221 -16.70 -7.00 19.03
C ARG A 221 -15.86 -6.61 20.25
N ARG A 222 -14.90 -7.46 20.65
CA ARG A 222 -13.99 -7.19 21.78
C ARG A 222 -12.77 -6.37 21.37
N ALA A 223 -12.40 -6.39 20.09
CA ALA A 223 -11.24 -5.69 19.54
C ALA A 223 -11.54 -4.24 19.11
N GLN A 224 -12.06 -3.42 20.03
CA GLN A 224 -12.35 -2.01 19.77
C GLN A 224 -11.06 -1.18 19.82
N VAL A 225 -10.54 -0.84 18.63
CA VAL A 225 -9.25 -0.16 18.44
C VAL A 225 -9.41 1.26 17.88
N GLY A 226 -10.65 1.68 17.62
CA GLY A 226 -10.93 2.93 16.90
C GLY A 226 -10.61 2.83 15.41
N VAL A 227 -10.67 3.97 14.74
CA VAL A 227 -10.39 4.08 13.30
C VAL A 227 -8.90 3.79 13.06
N SER A 228 -8.62 2.71 12.32
CA SER A 228 -7.29 2.14 12.16
C SER A 228 -6.97 1.86 10.71
N ASN A 229 -5.68 1.70 10.38
CA ASN A 229 -5.28 1.51 8.99
C ASN A 229 -4.19 0.44 8.83
N GLY A 230 -3.03 0.62 9.42
CA GLY A 230 -1.94 -0.35 9.40
C GLY A 230 -2.10 -1.46 10.43
N ILE A 231 -1.60 -2.65 10.09
CA ILE A 231 -1.52 -3.77 11.03
C ILE A 231 -0.33 -4.69 10.70
N ALA A 232 0.44 -5.04 11.73
CA ALA A 232 1.47 -6.08 11.64
C ALA A 232 1.41 -6.99 12.89
N ILE A 233 1.75 -8.27 12.75
CA ILE A 233 1.70 -9.25 13.84
C ILE A 233 3.10 -9.78 14.14
N GLU A 234 3.44 -9.87 15.42
CA GLU A 234 4.64 -10.56 15.90
C GLU A 234 4.26 -11.39 17.14
N GLY A 235 4.36 -12.72 17.02
CA GLY A 235 3.84 -13.64 18.03
C GLY A 235 2.34 -13.45 18.25
N ASP A 236 1.92 -13.34 19.51
CA ASP A 236 0.51 -13.23 19.90
C ASP A 236 0.01 -11.77 19.98
N THR A 237 0.73 -10.82 19.37
CA THR A 237 0.41 -9.38 19.45
C THR A 237 0.29 -8.78 18.05
N ALA A 238 -0.84 -8.10 17.80
CA ALA A 238 -0.99 -7.20 16.67
C ALA A 238 -0.59 -5.78 17.06
N TYR A 239 0.22 -5.15 16.22
CA TYR A 239 0.57 -3.73 16.28
C TYR A 239 -0.28 -3.01 15.24
N VAL A 240 -1.06 -2.03 15.68
CA VAL A 240 -2.08 -1.37 14.83
C VAL A 240 -1.86 0.13 14.87
N THR A 241 -1.79 0.79 13.72
CA THR A 241 -1.77 2.25 13.67
C THR A 241 -3.19 2.78 13.69
N GLN A 242 -3.42 3.84 14.47
CA GLN A 242 -4.64 4.64 14.31
C GLN A 242 -4.40 5.78 13.33
N SER A 243 -5.35 5.97 12.41
CA SER A 243 -5.40 7.11 11.50
C SER A 243 -6.38 8.16 12.04
N THR A 244 -6.25 8.50 13.32
CA THR A 244 -7.08 9.49 14.03
C THR A 244 -6.29 10.77 14.29
N THR A 245 -6.82 11.64 15.14
CA THR A 245 -6.15 12.88 15.57
C THR A 245 -4.87 12.63 16.38
N ARG A 246 -4.61 11.37 16.77
CA ARG A 246 -3.50 10.97 17.64
C ARG A 246 -2.43 10.26 16.80
N THR A 247 -1.18 10.35 17.24
CA THR A 247 -0.07 9.63 16.61
C THR A 247 0.30 8.45 17.50
N VAL A 248 -0.42 7.33 17.32
CA VAL A 248 -0.33 6.16 18.21
C VAL A 248 -0.15 4.86 17.45
N VAL A 249 0.58 3.93 18.08
CA VAL A 249 0.51 2.50 17.77
C VAL A 249 -0.17 1.80 18.93
N LEU A 250 -1.14 0.96 18.63
CA LEU A 250 -1.81 0.10 19.59
C LEU A 250 -1.13 -1.27 19.60
N GLU A 251 -1.04 -1.87 20.78
CA GLU A 251 -0.60 -3.25 20.96
C GLU A 251 -1.80 -4.07 21.43
N VAL A 252 -2.30 -4.95 20.56
CA VAL A 252 -3.52 -5.73 20.74
C VAL A 252 -3.15 -7.20 20.97
N PRO A 253 -3.29 -7.72 22.20
CA PRO A 253 -3.13 -9.16 22.45
C PRO A 253 -4.21 -9.96 21.71
N LEU A 254 -3.82 -10.93 20.88
CA LEU A 254 -4.75 -11.65 20.02
C LEU A 254 -5.70 -12.58 20.80
N ASP A 255 -5.30 -13.04 21.98
CA ASP A 255 -6.11 -13.86 22.88
C ASP A 255 -7.14 -13.05 23.69
N ARG A 256 -6.81 -11.78 24.00
CA ARG A 256 -7.59 -10.86 24.83
C ARG A 256 -7.54 -9.44 24.24
N PRO A 257 -8.19 -9.19 23.10
CA PRO A 257 -8.07 -7.93 22.39
C PRO A 257 -8.62 -6.73 23.19
N GLU A 258 -9.48 -6.95 24.18
CA GLU A 258 -9.93 -5.90 25.11
C GLU A 258 -8.82 -5.37 26.03
N ALA A 259 -7.69 -6.08 26.14
CA ALA A 259 -6.51 -5.65 26.90
C ALA A 259 -5.52 -4.83 26.06
N THR A 260 -6.00 -4.21 24.98
CA THR A 260 -5.21 -3.33 24.11
C THR A 260 -4.52 -2.23 24.92
N THR A 261 -3.23 -2.00 24.63
CA THR A 261 -2.48 -0.86 25.17
C THR A 261 -2.10 0.12 24.07
N THR A 262 -1.87 1.38 24.44
CA THR A 262 -1.58 2.46 23.50
C THR A 262 -0.18 3.00 23.73
N ARG A 263 0.60 3.09 22.65
CA ARG A 263 1.91 3.73 22.62
C ARG A 263 1.81 5.06 21.87
N GLU A 264 1.90 6.16 22.62
CA GLU A 264 1.97 7.51 22.07
C GLU A 264 3.34 7.77 21.47
N LEU A 265 3.40 8.17 20.19
CA LEU A 265 4.66 8.52 19.53
C LEU A 265 4.98 10.02 19.66
N THR A 266 4.03 10.82 20.13
CA THR A 266 4.18 12.27 20.31
C THR A 266 3.77 12.69 21.72
N THR A 267 4.47 13.66 22.29
CA THR A 267 4.03 14.33 23.53
C THR A 267 3.11 15.52 23.23
N PRO A 268 2.22 15.91 24.14
CA PRO A 268 1.36 17.09 23.97
C PRO A 268 2.14 18.37 23.60
N PRO A 269 1.60 19.23 22.72
CA PRO A 269 0.33 19.08 22.03
C PRO A 269 0.37 17.95 20.98
N GLU A 270 -0.61 17.05 21.05
CA GLU A 270 -0.74 15.93 20.10
C GLU A 270 -1.03 16.50 18.71
N ILE A 271 -0.29 16.05 17.71
CA ILE A 271 -0.54 16.39 16.30
C ILE A 271 -0.83 15.09 15.58
N ALA A 272 -1.93 15.06 14.85
CA ALA A 272 -2.27 13.98 13.93
C ALA A 272 -1.19 13.90 12.84
N ARG A 273 -0.44 12.80 12.80
CA ARG A 273 0.50 12.53 11.70
C ARG A 273 -0.08 11.62 10.63
N GLY A 274 -1.35 11.22 10.72
CA GLY A 274 -2.00 10.36 9.74
C GLY A 274 -1.15 9.13 9.45
N LEU A 275 -0.94 8.31 10.49
CA LEU A 275 -0.20 7.06 10.35
C LEU A 275 -0.94 6.16 9.36
N ASP A 276 -0.16 5.50 8.50
CA ASP A 276 -0.66 4.53 7.53
C ASP A 276 -0.21 3.15 7.98
N ASP A 277 0.58 2.38 7.23
CA ASP A 277 1.02 1.05 7.66
C ASP A 277 2.33 1.02 8.46
N LEU A 278 2.64 -0.15 9.02
CA LEU A 278 3.85 -0.42 9.79
C LEU A 278 4.44 -1.82 9.53
N ALA A 279 5.74 -1.96 9.75
CA ALA A 279 6.43 -3.24 9.89
C ALA A 279 6.91 -3.44 11.33
N VAL A 280 6.94 -4.68 11.77
CA VAL A 280 7.45 -5.10 13.08
C VAL A 280 8.70 -5.98 12.90
N THR A 281 9.66 -5.81 13.82
CA THR A 281 10.83 -6.67 14.00
C THR A 281 10.99 -6.99 15.48
N PRO A 282 11.90 -7.90 15.89
CA PRO A 282 12.19 -8.12 17.29
C PRO A 282 12.63 -6.85 18.05
N GLN A 283 13.29 -5.89 17.37
CA GLN A 283 13.88 -4.71 18.02
C GLN A 283 13.05 -3.43 17.86
N ALA A 284 12.32 -3.28 16.75
CA ALA A 284 11.67 -2.02 16.43
C ALA A 284 10.39 -2.18 15.60
N LEU A 285 9.53 -1.16 15.66
CA LEU A 285 8.52 -0.89 14.66
C LEU A 285 9.03 0.15 13.67
N TYR A 286 8.70 -0.03 12.40
CA TYR A 286 8.86 0.98 11.36
C TYR A 286 7.47 1.44 10.93
N VAL A 287 7.15 2.71 11.14
CA VAL A 287 5.79 3.22 10.99
C VAL A 287 5.77 4.31 9.92
N THR A 288 4.92 4.17 8.93
CA THR A 288 4.77 5.19 7.87
C THR A 288 3.74 6.23 8.25
N SER A 289 3.94 7.45 7.76
CA SER A 289 2.96 8.53 7.83
C SER A 289 2.58 9.00 6.44
N TRP A 290 1.31 8.83 6.12
CA TRP A 290 0.71 9.34 4.89
C TRP A 290 0.76 10.88 4.84
N THR A 291 0.41 11.53 5.94
CA THR A 291 0.26 13.00 5.98
C THR A 291 1.60 13.72 5.93
N THR A 292 2.61 13.22 6.65
CA THR A 292 3.91 13.90 6.77
C THR A 292 4.97 13.37 5.80
N GLY A 293 4.77 12.16 5.26
CA GLY A 293 5.77 11.50 4.43
C GLY A 293 7.03 11.07 5.19
N GLU A 294 6.88 10.88 6.51
CA GLU A 294 7.90 10.37 7.42
C GLU A 294 7.79 8.85 7.57
N VAL A 295 8.92 8.22 7.87
CA VAL A 295 8.97 6.88 8.46
C VAL A 295 9.60 7.02 9.84
N PHE A 296 8.90 6.53 10.87
CA PHE A 296 9.40 6.50 12.24
C PHE A 296 10.04 5.15 12.53
N ARG A 297 11.09 5.15 13.35
CA ARG A 297 11.54 3.95 14.07
C ARG A 297 11.06 4.08 15.51
N VAL A 298 10.36 3.07 16.01
CA VAL A 298 9.94 2.98 17.42
C VAL A 298 10.66 1.81 18.06
N ASP A 299 11.45 2.07 19.09
CA ASP A 299 12.11 0.99 19.83
C ASP A 299 11.09 0.17 20.61
N ARG A 300 11.10 -1.16 20.45
CA ARG A 300 10.11 -2.02 21.12
C ARG A 300 10.37 -2.12 22.62
N GLY A 301 11.64 -2.09 23.04
CA GLY A 301 12.04 -2.22 24.43
C GLY A 301 11.78 -0.96 25.25
N THR A 302 12.11 0.22 24.72
CA THR A 302 11.95 1.49 25.45
C THR A 302 10.67 2.24 25.11
N GLY A 303 10.15 2.08 23.89
CA GLY A 303 9.05 2.89 23.36
C GLY A 303 9.46 4.22 22.75
N ASP A 304 10.76 4.53 22.73
CA ASP A 304 11.23 5.77 22.12
C ASP A 304 11.01 5.75 20.61
N ALA A 305 10.40 6.81 20.10
CA ALA A 305 10.18 7.03 18.68
C ALA A 305 11.14 8.10 18.14
N CYS A 306 11.64 7.88 16.93
CA CYS A 306 12.46 8.85 16.20
C CYS A 306 12.12 8.87 14.71
N VAL A 307 12.33 10.00 14.03
CA VAL A 307 12.17 10.11 12.58
C VAL A 307 13.37 9.47 11.90
N LEU A 308 13.15 8.36 11.20
CA LEU A 308 14.19 7.62 10.50
C LEU A 308 14.51 8.25 9.15
N VAL A 309 13.47 8.62 8.41
CA VAL A 309 13.57 9.29 7.11
C VAL A 309 12.33 10.15 6.91
N SER A 310 12.49 11.24 6.16
CA SER A 310 11.41 12.14 5.75
C SER A 310 11.46 12.40 4.25
N GLY A 311 10.42 13.05 3.72
CA GLY A 311 10.36 13.44 2.31
C GLY A 311 9.96 12.30 1.36
N ILE A 312 9.27 11.27 1.86
CA ILE A 312 8.61 10.24 1.05
C ILE A 312 7.15 10.66 0.90
N PRO A 313 6.75 11.36 -0.17
CA PRO A 313 5.41 11.95 -0.24
C PRO A 313 4.34 10.86 -0.19
N ARG A 314 3.38 10.98 0.74
CA ARG A 314 2.28 10.03 0.92
C ARG A 314 2.78 8.58 1.04
N ALA A 315 3.70 8.34 1.98
CA ALA A 315 4.16 6.99 2.31
C ALA A 315 2.98 6.17 2.85
N THR A 316 2.81 4.94 2.35
CA THR A 316 1.64 4.10 2.65
C THR A 316 1.99 2.87 3.48
N ALA A 317 3.06 2.16 3.12
CA ALA A 317 3.52 0.99 3.86
C ALA A 317 5.03 0.84 3.81
N VAL A 318 5.56 0.00 4.70
CA VAL A 318 6.99 -0.30 4.81
C VAL A 318 7.18 -1.79 5.09
N VAL A 319 8.23 -2.38 4.51
CA VAL A 319 8.72 -3.71 4.90
C VAL A 319 10.21 -3.65 5.19
N VAL A 320 10.68 -4.52 6.08
CA VAL A 320 12.10 -4.88 6.17
C VAL A 320 12.37 -5.94 5.10
N ALA A 321 13.12 -5.57 4.07
CA ALA A 321 13.33 -6.37 2.87
C ALA A 321 14.45 -7.43 3.03
N ASP A 322 14.53 -8.06 4.21
CA ASP A 322 15.52 -9.09 4.49
C ASP A 322 15.26 -10.35 3.65
N GLY A 323 16.29 -10.88 3.00
CA GLY A 323 16.17 -12.04 2.10
C GLY A 323 15.65 -11.73 0.70
N PHE A 324 15.40 -10.46 0.36
CA PHE A 324 15.04 -10.06 -1.00
C PHE A 324 16.30 -9.87 -1.88
N GLY A 325 16.80 -10.97 -2.44
CA GLY A 325 18.09 -10.98 -3.14
C GLY A 325 19.23 -10.71 -2.15
N GLU A 326 20.04 -9.69 -2.43
CA GLU A 326 21.16 -9.27 -1.54
C GLU A 326 20.71 -8.30 -0.43
N PHE A 327 19.41 -8.05 -0.29
CA PHE A 327 18.89 -7.15 0.71
C PHE A 327 18.87 -7.88 2.07
N THR A 328 19.32 -7.15 3.09
CA THR A 328 19.36 -7.61 4.48
C THR A 328 18.37 -6.82 5.34
N GLU A 329 18.32 -7.09 6.64
CA GLU A 329 17.57 -6.36 7.67
C GLU A 329 17.83 -4.83 7.71
N ARG A 330 18.88 -4.38 7.03
CA ARG A 330 19.24 -2.96 6.87
C ARG A 330 18.54 -2.27 5.70
N ASN A 331 17.66 -2.96 4.98
CA ASN A 331 17.02 -2.44 3.79
C ASN A 331 15.52 -2.38 4.04
N LEU A 332 14.97 -1.18 4.01
CA LEU A 332 13.52 -0.99 4.02
C LEU A 332 13.05 -0.64 2.61
N LEU A 333 11.89 -1.18 2.23
CA LEU A 333 11.16 -0.73 1.06
C LEU A 333 9.89 -0.03 1.52
N VAL A 334 9.61 1.15 0.97
CA VAL A 334 8.49 2.00 1.37
C VAL A 334 7.65 2.33 0.15
N THR A 335 6.37 1.96 0.17
CA THR A 335 5.41 2.30 -0.89
C THR A 335 4.84 3.71 -0.70
N SER A 336 4.27 4.28 -1.78
CA SER A 336 3.63 5.58 -1.74
C SER A 336 2.43 5.70 -2.67
N LEU A 337 1.53 6.67 -2.40
CA LEU A 337 0.40 6.99 -3.29
C LEU A 337 0.83 7.23 -4.74
N HIS A 338 2.00 7.82 -4.95
CA HIS A 338 2.44 8.23 -6.27
C HIS A 338 3.05 7.10 -7.08
N GLY A 339 3.33 5.95 -6.47
CA GLY A 339 3.76 4.72 -7.13
C GLY A 339 5.25 4.37 -7.07
N PRO A 340 6.22 5.31 -6.91
CA PRO A 340 7.59 4.92 -6.66
C PRO A 340 7.71 4.23 -5.30
N ILE A 341 8.46 3.12 -5.29
CA ILE A 341 8.90 2.47 -4.07
C ILE A 341 10.24 3.10 -3.68
N ARG A 342 10.37 3.52 -2.41
CA ARG A 342 11.64 4.05 -1.89
C ARG A 342 12.42 2.93 -1.21
N HIS A 343 13.68 2.80 -1.59
CA HIS A 343 14.64 1.96 -0.88
C HIS A 343 15.38 2.82 0.13
N VAL A 344 15.20 2.49 1.41
CA VAL A 344 15.85 3.16 2.54
C VAL A 344 16.86 2.19 3.13
N ARG A 345 18.14 2.43 2.84
CA ARG A 345 19.24 1.63 3.37
C ARG A 345 19.76 2.26 4.66
N LEU A 346 19.55 1.56 5.77
CA LEU A 346 20.07 1.92 7.08
C LEU A 346 21.60 1.94 7.03
N ALA A 347 22.20 2.91 7.70
CA ALA A 347 23.65 3.00 7.80
C ALA A 347 24.21 1.81 8.59
N GLY A 348 25.40 1.34 8.21
CA GLY A 348 26.11 0.32 8.98
C GLY A 348 26.57 0.89 10.31
N GLY A 349 26.27 0.18 11.40
CA GLY A 349 26.95 0.36 12.68
C GLY A 349 28.40 -0.11 12.62
#